data_AF-A0A535QLR0-F1
#
_entry.id   AF-A0A535QLR0-F1
#
_cell.length_a   1.000
_cell.length_b   1.000
_cell.length_c   1.000
_cell.angle_alpha   90.00
_cell.angle_beta   90.00
_cell.angle_gamma   90.00
#
_symmetry.space_group_name_H-M   'P 1'
#
loop_
_entity.id
_entity.type
_entity.pdbx_description
1 polymer ?
#
loop_
_entity_poly.entity_id
_entity_poly.type
_entity_poly.pdbx_seq_one_letter_code
_entity_poly.pdbx_strand_id
1 'polypeptide(L)'
;MFAQGDRQLLARLAEQKWPADAKGILRLSARAFVEFSTEDVQRYQLLFQRTIPGFQPSAEAYALAMQVVDQMRVRLAAAGLTEQRAFDMWTALVSGVAAQQIANEPGGDRWLRLIDEMVDIYVDRVTGKQERREDR
;
A
#
# COMPACT_ATOMS: atom_id res chain seq x y z
N MET A 1 17.55 -11.02 -2.39
CA MET A 1 16.72 -10.09 -3.19
C MET A 1 15.33 -9.91 -2.60
N PHE A 2 14.45 -10.92 -2.53
CA PHE A 2 13.10 -10.78 -1.93
C PHE A 2 13.13 -10.24 -0.49
N ALA A 3 13.76 -10.99 0.43
CA ALA A 3 13.92 -10.57 1.83
C ALA A 3 14.61 -9.20 2.01
N GLN A 4 15.50 -8.84 1.08
CA GLN A 4 16.16 -7.54 1.12
C GLN A 4 15.19 -6.42 0.73
N GLY A 5 14.37 -6.63 -0.29
CA GLY A 5 13.32 -5.70 -0.70
C GLY A 5 12.30 -5.45 0.41
N ASP A 6 11.82 -6.50 1.08
CA ASP A 6 10.91 -6.32 2.22
C ASP A 6 11.57 -5.56 3.38
N ARG A 7 12.84 -5.84 3.69
CA ARG A 7 13.58 -5.06 4.71
C ARG A 7 13.71 -3.59 4.33
N GLN A 8 13.97 -3.29 3.05
CA GLN A 8 14.04 -1.91 2.58
C GLN A 8 12.69 -1.21 2.73
N LEU A 9 11.59 -1.89 2.41
CA LEU A 9 10.25 -1.33 2.59
C LEU A 9 9.92 -1.12 4.08
N LEU A 10 10.22 -2.10 4.94
CA LEU A 10 10.04 -1.99 6.38
C LEU A 10 10.84 -0.81 6.97
N ALA A 11 12.09 -0.64 6.55
CA ALA A 11 12.93 0.48 6.95
C ALA A 11 12.34 1.83 6.50
N ARG A 12 11.95 1.95 5.21
CA ARG A 12 11.31 3.15 4.68
C ARG A 12 10.07 3.53 5.49
N LEU A 13 9.23 2.56 5.81
CA LEU A 13 8.01 2.76 6.58
C LEU A 13 8.28 3.14 8.05
N ALA A 14 9.36 2.63 8.65
CA ALA A 14 9.76 2.96 10.01
C ALA A 14 10.30 4.39 10.14
N GLU A 15 10.91 4.93 9.09
CA GLU A 15 11.48 6.28 9.06
C GLU A 15 10.44 7.40 8.86
N GLN A 16 9.19 7.02 8.53
CA GLN A 16 8.13 8.00 8.28
C GLN A 16 7.65 8.69 9.56
N LYS A 17 7.39 9.99 9.45
CA LYS A 17 6.63 10.74 10.45
C LYS A 17 5.15 10.64 10.14
N TRP A 18 4.46 9.70 10.79
CA TRP A 18 3.05 9.43 10.54
C TRP A 18 2.15 10.58 11.03
N PRO A 19 1.24 11.09 10.19
CA PRO A 19 0.21 12.04 10.61
C PRO A 19 -0.73 11.43 11.66
N ALA A 20 -1.45 12.29 12.38
CA ALA A 20 -2.44 11.86 13.38
C ALA A 20 -3.83 11.63 12.77
N ASP A 21 -4.14 12.25 11.63
CA ASP A 21 -5.45 12.13 10.98
C ASP A 21 -5.49 10.95 9.99
N ALA A 22 -6.68 10.35 9.86
CA ALA A 22 -6.90 9.16 9.04
C ALA A 22 -6.50 9.35 7.57
N LYS A 23 -6.86 10.49 6.96
CA LYS A 23 -6.52 10.78 5.56
C LYS A 23 -5.01 10.95 5.39
N GLY A 24 -4.36 11.68 6.28
CA GLY A 24 -2.91 11.86 6.30
C GLY A 24 -2.14 10.54 6.40
N ILE A 25 -2.52 9.65 7.31
CA ILE A 25 -1.90 8.32 7.46
C ILE A 25 -1.97 7.54 6.15
N LEU A 26 -3.15 7.51 5.54
CA LEU A 26 -3.38 6.71 4.33
C LEU A 26 -2.70 7.34 3.11
N ARG A 27 -2.79 8.66 2.92
CA ARG A 27 -2.08 9.35 1.83
C ARG A 27 -0.58 9.08 1.87
N LEU A 28 0.04 9.22 3.05
CA LEU A 28 1.47 8.95 3.22
C LEU A 28 1.80 7.47 2.96
N SER A 29 0.95 6.54 3.42
CA SER A 29 1.13 5.11 3.18
C SER A 29 1.11 4.79 1.68
N ALA A 30 0.16 5.37 0.94
CA ALA A 30 0.03 5.15 -0.50
C ALA A 30 1.20 5.76 -1.29
N ARG A 31 1.60 7.00 -0.97
CA ARG A 31 2.77 7.65 -1.59
C ARG A 31 4.03 6.83 -1.37
N ALA A 32 4.33 6.46 -0.12
CA ALA A 32 5.51 5.69 0.21
C ALA A 32 5.57 4.35 -0.54
N PHE A 33 4.43 3.67 -0.71
CA PHE A 33 4.37 2.42 -1.47
C PHE A 33 4.56 2.64 -2.98
N VAL A 34 3.85 3.60 -3.58
CA VAL A 34 3.90 3.86 -5.02
C VAL A 34 5.30 4.33 -5.41
N GLU A 35 5.90 5.25 -4.67
CA GLU A 35 7.29 5.70 -4.88
C GLU A 35 8.25 4.51 -4.80
N PHE A 36 8.22 3.74 -3.71
CA PHE A 36 9.08 2.57 -3.53
C PHE A 36 8.97 1.56 -4.68
N SER A 37 7.75 1.37 -5.20
CA SER A 37 7.45 0.50 -6.33
C SER A 37 8.03 1.02 -7.64
N THR A 38 7.99 2.34 -7.85
CA THR A 38 8.46 2.98 -9.09
C THR A 38 9.97 3.20 -9.13
N GLU A 39 10.63 3.26 -7.98
CA GLU A 39 12.10 3.41 -7.86
C GLU A 39 12.87 2.21 -8.44
N ASP A 40 12.29 1.01 -8.37
CA ASP A 40 12.93 -0.23 -8.84
C ASP A 40 11.86 -1.22 -9.31
N VAL A 41 11.69 -1.31 -10.63
CA VAL A 41 10.66 -2.15 -11.26
C VAL A 41 10.96 -3.64 -11.06
N GLN A 42 12.23 -4.07 -11.04
CA GLN A 42 12.59 -5.46 -10.79
C GLN A 42 12.24 -5.86 -9.35
N ARG A 43 12.53 -4.99 -8.38
CA ARG A 43 12.12 -5.17 -6.98
C ARG A 43 10.61 -5.20 -6.86
N TYR A 44 9.89 -4.28 -7.50
CA TYR A 44 8.43 -4.30 -7.52
C TYR A 44 7.86 -5.63 -8.05
N GLN A 45 8.37 -6.10 -9.20
CA GLN A 45 7.91 -7.35 -9.80
C GLN A 45 8.20 -8.55 -8.90
N LEU A 46 9.37 -8.57 -8.23
CA LEU A 46 9.75 -9.64 -7.32
C LEU A 46 8.89 -9.69 -6.05
N LEU A 47 8.54 -8.53 -5.49
CA LEU A 47 7.81 -8.45 -4.22
C LEU A 47 6.29 -8.52 -4.38
N PHE A 48 5.75 -7.90 -5.42
CA PHE A 48 4.30 -7.62 -5.51
C PHE A 48 3.62 -8.28 -6.72
N GLN A 49 4.36 -8.98 -7.58
CA GLN A 49 3.81 -9.67 -8.74
C GLN A 49 4.22 -11.14 -8.75
N ARG A 50 3.50 -11.95 -9.54
CA ARG A 50 3.83 -13.35 -9.80
C ARG A 50 4.46 -13.52 -11.18
N THR A 51 5.49 -12.73 -11.49
CA THR A 51 6.13 -12.71 -12.81
C THR A 51 7.09 -13.88 -13.04
N ILE A 52 7.63 -14.48 -11.98
CA ILE A 52 8.57 -15.60 -12.07
C ILE A 52 7.83 -16.92 -11.79
N PRO A 53 7.63 -17.79 -12.79
CA PRO A 53 6.97 -19.08 -12.59
C PRO A 53 7.71 -19.93 -11.56
N GLY A 54 6.98 -20.52 -10.61
CA GLY A 54 7.53 -21.42 -9.60
C GLY A 54 8.40 -20.76 -8.53
N PHE A 55 8.59 -19.44 -8.55
CA PHE A 55 9.30 -18.74 -7.48
C PHE A 55 8.49 -18.79 -6.18
N GLN A 56 9.16 -19.21 -5.10
CA GLN A 56 8.61 -19.19 -3.75
C GLN A 56 9.71 -18.69 -2.79
N PRO A 57 9.47 -17.63 -2.00
CA PRO A 57 10.42 -17.22 -0.97
C PRO A 57 10.51 -18.29 0.14
N SER A 58 11.64 -18.32 0.86
CA SER A 58 11.72 -19.13 2.08
C SER A 58 10.73 -18.63 3.14
N ALA A 59 10.43 -19.45 4.15
CA ALA A 59 9.52 -19.07 5.22
C ALA A 59 10.00 -17.81 5.97
N GLU A 60 11.31 -17.70 6.21
CA GLU A 60 11.92 -16.55 6.89
C GLU A 60 11.83 -15.28 6.03
N ALA A 61 12.00 -15.42 4.71
CA ALA A 61 11.86 -14.31 3.78
C ALA A 61 10.39 -13.87 3.67
N TYR A 62 9.46 -14.82 3.61
CA TYR A 62 8.03 -14.54 3.54
C TYR A 62 7.49 -13.87 4.81
N ALA A 63 8.05 -14.21 5.99
CA ALA A 63 7.69 -13.56 7.25
C ALA A 63 7.92 -12.04 7.21
N LEU A 64 8.89 -11.55 6.44
CA LEU A 64 9.12 -10.10 6.27
C LEU A 64 8.01 -9.44 5.45
N ALA A 65 7.56 -10.09 4.37
CA ALA A 65 6.41 -9.62 3.60
C ALA A 65 5.14 -9.57 4.45
N MET A 66 4.94 -10.56 5.35
CA MET A 66 3.84 -10.55 6.30
C MET A 66 3.93 -9.39 7.31
N GLN A 67 5.13 -9.03 7.76
CA GLN A 67 5.31 -7.84 8.61
C GLN A 67 4.89 -6.55 7.89
N VAL A 68 5.17 -6.41 6.59
CA VAL A 68 4.71 -5.26 5.80
C VAL A 68 3.17 -5.20 5.78
N VAL A 69 2.52 -6.34 5.54
CA VAL A 69 1.06 -6.48 5.57
C VAL A 69 0.50 -6.09 6.94
N ASP A 70 1.09 -6.60 8.02
CA ASP A 70 0.63 -6.33 9.39
C ASP A 70 0.78 -4.85 9.76
N GLN A 71 1.90 -4.21 9.40
CA GLN A 71 2.04 -2.78 9.63
C GLN A 71 1.00 -1.97 8.83
N MET A 72 0.62 -2.40 7.62
CA MET A 72 -0.45 -1.74 6.87
C MET A 72 -1.81 -1.92 7.55
N ARG A 73 -2.09 -3.11 8.11
CA ARG A 73 -3.31 -3.33 8.91
C ARG A 73 -3.36 -2.43 10.14
N VAL A 74 -2.23 -2.26 10.84
CA VAL A 74 -2.12 -1.33 11.98
C VAL A 74 -2.43 0.11 11.55
N ARG A 75 -1.90 0.56 10.41
CA ARG A 75 -2.17 1.92 9.90
C ARG A 75 -3.62 2.13 9.47
N LEU A 76 -4.23 1.13 8.82
CA LEU A 76 -5.66 1.17 8.50
C LEU A 76 -6.52 1.21 9.77
N ALA A 77 -6.20 0.39 10.77
CA ALA A 77 -6.89 0.41 12.06
C ALA A 77 -6.74 1.76 12.77
N ALA A 78 -5.56 2.38 12.75
CA ALA A 78 -5.33 3.72 13.28
C ALA A 78 -6.14 4.81 12.54
N ALA A 79 -6.48 4.56 11.27
CA ALA A 79 -7.41 5.37 10.48
C ALA A 79 -8.89 5.00 10.69
N GLY A 80 -9.22 4.12 11.65
CA GLY A 80 -10.58 3.66 11.94
C GLY A 80 -11.09 2.54 11.04
N LEU A 81 -10.26 2.00 10.15
CA LEU A 81 -10.65 1.01 9.13
C LEU A 81 -10.18 -0.39 9.52
N THR A 82 -11.02 -1.13 10.24
CA THR A 82 -10.70 -2.47 10.77
C THR A 82 -11.28 -3.63 9.96
N GLU A 83 -12.23 -3.37 9.07
CA GLU A 83 -12.90 -4.40 8.27
C GLU A 83 -11.97 -4.97 7.18
N GLN A 84 -11.98 -6.29 6.98
CA GLN A 84 -11.21 -6.95 5.91
C GLN A 84 -11.54 -6.39 4.52
N ARG A 85 -12.81 -6.03 4.28
CA ARG A 85 -13.25 -5.39 3.04
C ARG A 85 -12.50 -4.08 2.76
N ALA A 86 -12.26 -3.26 3.79
CA ALA A 86 -11.52 -2.02 3.64
C ALA A 86 -10.06 -2.31 3.24
N PHE A 87 -9.43 -3.28 3.91
CA PHE A 87 -8.07 -3.72 3.57
C PHE A 87 -7.95 -4.26 2.13
N ASP A 88 -8.89 -5.06 1.67
CA ASP A 88 -8.88 -5.59 0.29
C ASP A 88 -9.04 -4.47 -0.75
N MET A 89 -9.96 -3.53 -0.51
CA MET A 89 -10.13 -2.36 -1.38
C MET A 89 -8.88 -1.46 -1.39
N TRP A 90 -8.26 -1.25 -0.23
CA TRP A 90 -7.03 -0.49 -0.08
C TRP A 90 -5.89 -1.09 -0.91
N THR A 91 -5.64 -2.39 -0.72
CA THR A 91 -4.54 -3.09 -1.42
C THR A 91 -4.75 -3.09 -2.93
N ALA A 92 -5.99 -3.29 -3.41
CA ALA A 92 -6.35 -3.22 -4.81
C ALA A 92 -6.11 -1.81 -5.40
N LEU A 93 -6.54 -0.76 -4.69
CA LEU A 93 -6.35 0.63 -5.12
C LEU A 93 -4.87 0.95 -5.28
N VAL A 94 -4.10 0.82 -4.19
CA VAL A 94 -2.72 1.30 -4.13
C VAL A 94 -1.81 0.46 -5.05
N SER A 95 -2.01 -0.86 -5.11
CA SER A 95 -1.28 -1.73 -6.04
C SER A 95 -1.62 -1.44 -7.50
N GLY A 96 -2.89 -1.13 -7.78
CA GLY A 96 -3.35 -0.73 -9.11
C GLY A 96 -2.72 0.58 -9.56
N VAL A 97 -2.62 1.58 -8.68
CA VAL A 97 -1.97 2.86 -8.99
C VAL A 97 -0.48 2.66 -9.31
N ALA A 98 0.24 1.89 -8.49
CA ALA A 98 1.64 1.56 -8.76
C ALA A 98 1.80 0.85 -10.11
N ALA A 99 0.95 -0.14 -10.41
CA ALA A 99 0.97 -0.84 -11.68
C ALA A 99 0.72 0.10 -12.87
N GLN A 100 -0.23 1.04 -12.75
CA GLN A 100 -0.53 2.00 -13.80
C GLN A 100 0.63 2.97 -14.06
N GLN A 101 1.29 3.48 -13.02
CA GLN A 101 2.48 4.33 -13.17
C GLN A 101 3.60 3.56 -13.88
N ILE A 102 3.93 2.36 -13.40
CA ILE A 102 5.00 1.52 -13.95
C ILE A 102 4.72 1.14 -15.40
N ALA A 103 3.48 0.82 -15.75
CA ALA A 103 3.12 0.36 -17.09
C ALA A 103 3.04 1.49 -18.12
N ASN A 104 2.57 2.67 -17.73
CA ASN A 104 2.16 3.70 -18.70
C ASN A 104 3.01 4.97 -18.64
N GLU A 105 3.79 5.20 -17.59
CA GLU A 105 4.75 6.31 -17.52
C GLU A 105 5.91 5.97 -16.58
N PRO A 106 6.80 5.04 -16.98
CA PRO A 106 8.01 4.75 -16.21
C PRO A 106 8.86 6.01 -16.01
N GLY A 107 9.27 6.27 -14.78
CA GLY A 107 10.11 7.44 -14.43
C GLY A 107 9.37 8.78 -14.34
N GLY A 108 8.07 8.82 -14.65
CA GLY A 108 7.21 9.98 -14.40
C GLY A 108 6.44 9.89 -13.08
N ASP A 109 5.48 10.80 -12.89
CA ASP A 109 4.72 11.00 -11.66
C ASP A 109 3.20 11.17 -11.87
N ARG A 110 2.68 10.95 -13.09
CA ARG A 110 1.29 11.26 -13.47
C ARG A 110 0.25 10.64 -12.54
N TRP A 111 0.46 9.43 -12.05
CA TRP A 111 -0.44 8.76 -11.11
C TRP A 111 -0.07 9.06 -9.66
N LEU A 112 1.22 9.27 -9.37
CA LEU A 112 1.67 9.73 -8.05
C LEU A 112 1.08 11.11 -7.69
N ARG A 113 0.81 11.96 -8.68
CA ARG A 113 0.09 13.23 -8.47
C ARG A 113 -1.39 13.04 -8.10
N LEU A 114 -2.00 11.93 -8.49
CA LEU A 114 -3.42 11.64 -8.25
C LEU A 114 -3.67 10.81 -6.99
N ILE A 115 -2.63 10.21 -6.40
CA ILE A 115 -2.82 9.22 -5.34
C ILE A 115 -3.55 9.77 -4.12
N ASP A 116 -3.32 11.04 -3.75
CA ASP A 116 -3.99 11.63 -2.59
C ASP A 116 -5.49 11.79 -2.82
N GLU A 117 -5.89 12.24 -4.01
CA GLU A 117 -7.29 12.37 -4.40
C GLU A 117 -7.97 10.98 -4.43
N MET A 118 -7.28 9.99 -4.99
CA MET A 118 -7.78 8.61 -5.02
C MET A 118 -7.94 8.01 -3.61
N VAL A 119 -7.01 8.29 -2.70
CA VAL A 119 -7.09 7.91 -1.29
C VAL A 119 -8.27 8.59 -0.61
N ASP A 120 -8.51 9.87 -0.88
CA ASP A 120 -9.64 10.60 -0.32
C ASP A 120 -10.98 10.02 -0.74
N ILE A 121 -11.15 9.73 -2.03
CA ILE A 121 -12.33 9.05 -2.56
C ILE A 121 -12.54 7.71 -1.86
N TYR A 122 -11.47 6.94 -1.67
CA TYR A 122 -11.51 5.68 -0.95
C TYR A 122 -11.97 5.87 0.51
N VAL A 123 -11.35 6.79 1.26
CA VAL A 123 -11.68 7.08 2.66
C VAL A 123 -13.15 7.49 2.78
N ASP A 124 -13.57 8.49 2.02
CA ASP A 124 -14.94 9.01 2.05
C ASP A 124 -15.97 7.92 1.69
N ARG A 125 -15.60 7.01 0.78
CA ARG A 125 -16.44 5.87 0.39
C ARG A 125 -16.65 4.86 1.50
N VAL A 126 -15.60 4.55 2.26
CA VAL A 126 -15.63 3.52 3.32
C VAL A 126 -16.17 4.06 4.64
N THR A 127 -15.83 5.30 5.02
CA THR A 127 -16.34 5.93 6.26
C THR A 127 -17.78 6.38 6.12
N GLY A 128 -18.16 7.03 5.01
CA GLY A 128 -19.55 7.45 4.78
C GLY A 128 -20.56 6.29 4.67
N LYS A 129 -20.09 5.04 4.56
CA LYS A 129 -20.92 3.83 4.63
C LYS A 129 -21.15 3.34 6.05
N GLN A 130 -20.23 3.61 6.98
CA GLN A 130 -20.35 3.22 8.39
C GLN A 130 -21.40 4.10 9.09
N GLU A 131 -21.38 5.42 8.87
CA GLU A 131 -22.37 6.35 9.43
C GLU A 131 -23.81 5.95 9.05
N ARG A 132 -24.06 5.59 7.78
CA ARG A 132 -25.39 5.14 7.32
C ARG A 132 -25.84 3.77 7.85
N ARG A 133 -24.92 2.98 8.43
CA ARG A 133 -25.24 1.69 9.07
C ARG A 133 -25.51 1.84 10.56
N GLU A 134 -24.89 2.80 11.22
CA GLU A 134 -25.13 3.12 12.64
C GLU A 134 -26.48 3.82 12.85
N ASP A 135 -26.96 4.57 11.85
CA ASP A 135 -28.28 5.24 11.85
C ASP A 135 -29.48 4.31 11.55
N ARG A 136 -29.29 2.99 11.39
CA ARG A 136 -30.33 2.01 11.06
C ARG A 136 -30.47 0.91 12.10
#